data_AF-A0A4V1LMK5-F1
#
_entry.id   AF-A0A4V1LMK5-F1
#
_cell.length_a   1.000
_cell.length_b   1.000
_cell.length_c   1.000
_cell.angle_alpha   90.00
_cell.angle_beta   90.00
_cell.angle_gamma   90.00
#
_symmetry.space_group_name_H-M   'P 1'
#
loop_
_entity.id
_entity.type
_entity.pdbx_description
1 polymer ?
#
loop_
_entity_poly.entity_id
_entity_poly.type
_entity_poly.pdbx_seq_one_letter_code
_entity_poly.pdbx_strand_id
1 'polypeptide(L)'
;MKTLLKKTASNQVNLILESIINWDANGILNLLNDDKTYQDLTPKEFVLTIVTEFMFFKRAGDTQLSLTTNLCHGCNCRQPMFVFKGNKSGREYALYFEFDDNEILDIYKCNWYGNISFDEISFEEKDNLRVTF
;
A
#
# COMPACT_ATOMS: atom_id res chain seq x y z
N MET A 1 -9.66 22.84 14.48
CA MET A 1 -9.90 22.55 13.05
C MET A 1 -8.84 21.62 12.46
N LYS A 2 -7.54 21.95 12.49
CA LYS A 2 -6.44 21.08 11.99
C LYS A 2 -6.43 19.64 12.55
N THR A 3 -6.76 19.45 13.83
CA THR A 3 -6.82 18.12 14.49
C THR A 3 -7.98 17.25 14.00
N LEU A 4 -9.09 17.88 13.62
CA LEU A 4 -10.28 17.18 13.10
C LEU A 4 -10.05 16.69 11.66
N LEU A 5 -9.29 17.45 10.88
CA LEU A 5 -9.00 17.11 9.49
C LEU A 5 -8.00 15.93 9.38
N LYS A 6 -6.97 15.86 10.24
CA LYS A 6 -6.03 14.70 10.28
C LYS A 6 -6.72 13.39 10.64
N LYS A 7 -7.80 13.47 11.41
CA LYS A 7 -8.62 12.33 11.78
C LYS A 7 -9.41 11.77 10.59
N THR A 8 -9.85 12.63 9.65
CA THR A 8 -10.68 12.22 8.51
C THR A 8 -9.90 11.39 7.48
N ALA A 9 -8.68 11.81 7.12
CA ALA A 9 -7.83 11.06 6.19
C ALA A 9 -7.41 9.71 6.75
N SER A 10 -7.01 9.70 8.02
CA SER A 10 -6.73 8.46 8.75
C SER A 10 -7.95 7.53 8.78
N ASN A 11 -9.16 8.09 8.90
CA ASN A 11 -10.39 7.29 8.84
C ASN A 11 -10.67 6.74 7.44
N GLN A 12 -10.48 7.53 6.37
CA GLN A 12 -10.64 7.08 4.99
C GLN A 12 -9.65 5.96 4.63
N VAL A 13 -8.37 6.12 5.01
CA VAL A 13 -7.36 5.06 4.85
C VAL A 13 -7.79 3.79 5.58
N ASN A 14 -8.20 3.89 6.86
CA ASN A 14 -8.65 2.72 7.60
C ASN A 14 -9.85 2.02 6.93
N LEU A 15 -10.83 2.77 6.45
CA LEU A 15 -11.98 2.21 5.74
C LEU A 15 -11.56 1.51 4.44
N ILE A 16 -10.63 2.07 3.67
CA ILE A 16 -10.08 1.40 2.47
C ILE A 16 -9.37 0.10 2.85
N LEU A 17 -8.53 0.12 3.89
CA LEU A 17 -7.82 -1.07 4.37
C LEU A 17 -8.80 -2.15 4.85
N GLU A 18 -9.85 -1.76 5.58
CA GLU A 18 -10.93 -2.65 6.01
C GLU A 18 -11.71 -3.24 4.84
N SER A 19 -12.04 -2.43 3.83
CA SER A 19 -12.68 -2.92 2.61
C SER A 19 -11.80 -3.94 1.89
N ILE A 20 -10.48 -3.74 1.84
CA ILE A 20 -9.54 -4.71 1.25
C ILE A 20 -9.53 -6.03 2.04
N ILE A 21 -9.43 -5.98 3.37
CA ILE A 21 -9.46 -7.16 4.24
C ILE A 21 -10.76 -7.98 4.05
N ASN A 22 -11.87 -7.28 3.81
CA ASN A 22 -13.19 -7.88 3.61
C ASN A 22 -13.53 -8.21 2.15
N TRP A 23 -12.58 -8.05 1.21
CA TRP A 23 -12.79 -8.27 -0.23
C TRP A 23 -13.89 -7.37 -0.84
N ASP A 24 -14.16 -6.21 -0.24
CA ASP A 24 -15.24 -5.31 -0.61
C ASP A 24 -14.77 -4.23 -1.61
N ALA A 25 -14.82 -4.57 -2.89
CA ALA A 25 -14.43 -3.64 -3.96
C ALA A 25 -15.31 -2.39 -4.05
N ASN A 26 -16.60 -2.52 -3.72
CA ASN A 26 -17.52 -1.38 -3.75
C ASN A 26 -17.22 -0.41 -2.60
N GLY A 27 -16.87 -0.93 -1.43
CA GLY A 27 -16.39 -0.14 -0.31
C GLY A 27 -15.17 0.70 -0.67
N ILE A 28 -14.19 0.10 -1.38
CA ILE A 28 -13.02 0.84 -1.89
C ILE A 28 -13.46 1.94 -2.86
N LEU A 29 -14.23 1.58 -3.89
CA LEU A 29 -14.63 2.53 -4.94
C LEU A 29 -15.37 3.75 -4.38
N ASN A 30 -16.29 3.53 -3.43
CA ASN A 30 -17.06 4.61 -2.80
C ASN A 30 -16.20 5.57 -1.95
N LEU A 31 -14.98 5.18 -1.60
CA LEU A 31 -14.04 5.98 -0.82
C LEU A 31 -13.02 6.71 -1.71
N LEU A 32 -12.97 6.46 -3.01
CA LEU A 32 -12.06 7.16 -3.92
C LEU A 32 -12.71 8.43 -4.48
N ASN A 33 -11.90 9.46 -4.68
CA ASN A 33 -12.32 10.67 -5.39
C ASN A 33 -12.40 10.39 -6.91
N ASP A 34 -13.59 10.57 -7.50
CA ASP A 34 -13.87 10.35 -8.93
C ASP A 34 -13.13 11.29 -9.89
N ASP A 35 -12.68 12.45 -9.40
CA ASP A 35 -11.94 13.45 -10.20
C ASP A 35 -10.42 13.21 -10.19
N LYS A 36 -9.96 12.15 -9.51
CA LYS A 36 -8.54 11.79 -9.37
C LYS A 36 -8.20 10.49 -10.08
N THR A 37 -6.91 10.32 -10.32
CA THR A 37 -6.32 9.03 -10.70
C THR A 37 -5.59 8.41 -9.52
N TYR A 38 -5.52 7.08 -9.51
CA TYR A 38 -4.75 6.30 -8.55
C TYR A 38 -3.86 5.33 -9.31
N GLN A 39 -2.54 5.43 -9.14
CA GLN A 39 -1.55 4.72 -9.95
C GLN A 39 -1.77 4.97 -11.46
N ASP A 40 -2.02 6.23 -11.84
CA ASP A 40 -2.33 6.66 -13.21
C ASP A 40 -3.61 6.02 -13.83
N LEU A 41 -4.48 5.44 -13.00
CA LEU A 41 -5.72 4.81 -13.43
C LEU A 41 -6.94 5.56 -12.90
N THR A 42 -8.07 5.49 -13.61
CA THR A 42 -9.35 5.95 -13.04
C THR A 42 -9.68 5.12 -11.78
N PRO A 43 -10.52 5.62 -10.86
CA PRO A 43 -10.87 4.88 -9.64
C PRO A 43 -11.43 3.49 -9.92
N LYS A 44 -12.23 3.34 -10.98
CA LYS A 44 -12.79 2.06 -11.40
C LYS A 44 -11.70 1.11 -11.88
N GLU A 45 -10.79 1.58 -12.73
CA GLU A 45 -9.68 0.77 -13.25
C GLU A 45 -8.71 0.37 -12.13
N PHE A 46 -8.39 1.30 -11.23
CA PHE A 46 -7.58 1.02 -10.05
C PHE A 46 -8.21 -0.06 -9.16
N VAL A 47 -9.50 0.06 -8.84
CA VAL A 47 -10.22 -0.97 -8.07
C VAL A 47 -10.24 -2.32 -8.79
N LEU A 48 -10.31 -2.35 -10.13
CA LEU A 48 -10.20 -3.60 -10.88
C LEU A 48 -8.82 -4.27 -10.72
N THR A 49 -7.73 -3.51 -10.53
CA THR A 49 -6.43 -4.11 -10.18
C THR A 49 -6.48 -4.80 -8.82
N ILE A 50 -7.14 -4.18 -7.83
CA ILE A 50 -7.31 -4.76 -6.49
C ILE A 50 -8.20 -6.02 -6.57
N VAL A 51 -9.29 -5.98 -7.34
CA VAL A 51 -10.15 -7.16 -7.58
C VAL A 51 -9.38 -8.30 -8.22
N THR A 52 -8.44 -8.00 -9.12
CA THR A 52 -7.56 -9.02 -9.72
C THR A 52 -6.69 -9.67 -8.66
N GLU A 53 -6.13 -8.88 -7.72
CA GLU A 53 -5.38 -9.40 -6.58
C GLU A 53 -6.26 -10.24 -5.64
N PHE A 54 -7.52 -9.86 -5.43
CA PHE A 54 -8.49 -10.68 -4.69
C PHE A 54 -8.68 -12.06 -5.32
N MET A 55 -8.78 -12.14 -6.64
CA MET A 55 -8.90 -13.40 -7.34
C MET A 55 -7.65 -14.27 -7.17
N PHE A 56 -6.45 -13.69 -7.17
CA PHE A 56 -5.22 -14.45 -6.95
C PHE A 56 -5.14 -15.03 -5.54
N PHE A 57 -5.46 -14.26 -4.51
CA PHE A 57 -5.55 -14.79 -3.14
C PHE A 57 -6.57 -15.94 -3.02
N LYS A 58 -7.80 -15.72 -3.52
CA LYS A 58 -8.86 -16.73 -3.46
C LYS A 58 -8.47 -18.01 -4.21
N ARG A 59 -7.83 -17.89 -5.39
CA ARG A 59 -7.33 -19.04 -6.16
C ARG A 59 -6.19 -19.78 -5.45
N ALA A 60 -5.38 -19.08 -4.66
CA ALA A 60 -4.34 -19.67 -3.83
C ALA A 60 -4.90 -20.31 -2.54
N GLY A 61 -6.21 -20.28 -2.32
CA GLY A 61 -6.90 -20.92 -1.20
C GLY A 61 -7.05 -20.03 0.03
N ASP A 62 -6.63 -18.77 -0.03
CA ASP A 62 -6.75 -17.82 1.07
C ASP A 62 -8.22 -17.47 1.34
N THR A 63 -8.57 -17.44 2.62
CA THR A 63 -9.92 -17.10 3.09
C THR A 63 -9.93 -15.85 3.94
N GLN A 64 -8.76 -15.43 4.42
CA GLN A 64 -8.57 -14.27 5.28
C GLN A 64 -7.27 -13.56 4.86
N LEU A 65 -7.26 -12.24 5.03
CA LEU A 65 -6.07 -11.42 4.91
C LEU A 65 -5.70 -10.90 6.29
N SER A 66 -4.42 -10.95 6.62
CA SER A 66 -3.84 -10.20 7.74
C SER A 66 -3.20 -8.91 7.21
N LEU A 67 -3.31 -7.83 7.97
CA LEU A 67 -2.73 -6.54 7.65
C LEU A 67 -1.51 -6.29 8.54
N THR A 68 -0.40 -5.92 7.91
CA THR A 68 0.82 -5.48 8.58
C THR A 68 1.38 -4.24 7.88
N THR A 69 2.43 -3.65 8.44
CA THR A 69 3.16 -2.54 7.81
C THR A 69 4.60 -2.95 7.50
N ASN A 70 5.16 -2.43 6.41
CA ASN A 70 6.57 -2.61 6.05
C ASN A 70 7.17 -1.29 5.54
N LEU A 71 8.44 -1.32 5.11
CA LEU A 71 9.08 -0.20 4.42
C LEU A 71 9.18 -0.49 2.93
N CYS A 72 8.82 0.50 2.12
CA CYS A 72 9.07 0.48 0.68
C CYS A 72 10.57 0.65 0.42
N HIS A 73 11.13 -0.10 -0.52
CA HIS A 73 12.51 0.04 -1.01
C HIS A 73 12.59 0.52 -2.46
N GLY A 74 11.45 0.58 -3.14
CA GLY A 74 11.35 1.15 -4.50
C GLY A 74 11.17 2.67 -4.47
N CYS A 75 10.17 3.14 -5.21
CA CYS A 75 9.95 4.56 -5.50
C CYS A 75 9.77 5.44 -4.26
N ASN A 76 9.27 4.89 -3.15
CA ASN A 76 9.12 5.59 -1.86
C ASN A 76 10.08 5.02 -0.81
N CYS A 77 11.35 4.92 -1.17
CA CYS A 77 12.37 4.32 -0.33
C CYS A 77 12.28 4.80 1.14
N ARG A 78 12.20 3.83 2.05
CA ARG A 78 12.06 3.98 3.51
C ARG A 78 10.74 4.58 4.02
N GLN A 79 9.75 4.76 3.16
CA GLN A 79 8.41 5.17 3.58
C GLN A 79 7.55 3.97 3.98
N PRO A 80 6.68 4.11 4.99
CA PRO A 80 5.81 3.04 5.44
C PRO A 80 4.74 2.70 4.39
N MET A 81 4.36 1.43 4.35
CA MET A 81 3.37 0.88 3.43
C MET A 81 2.58 -0.23 4.12
N PHE A 82 1.41 -0.55 3.58
CA PHE A 82 0.52 -1.59 4.10
C PHE A 82 0.68 -2.87 3.31
N VAL A 83 0.87 -4.00 4.01
CA VAL A 83 1.03 -5.33 3.43
C VAL A 83 -0.14 -6.21 3.87
N PHE A 84 -0.88 -6.69 2.89
CA PHE A 84 -1.92 -7.70 3.05
C PHE A 84 -1.33 -9.07 2.78
N LYS A 85 -1.45 -9.97 3.75
CA LYS A 85 -0.91 -11.33 3.67
C LYS A 85 -2.00 -12.39 3.78
N GLY A 86 -2.04 -13.28 2.79
CA GLY A 86 -2.96 -14.41 2.73
C GLY A 86 -2.67 -15.45 3.80
N ASN A 87 -3.71 -15.95 4.47
CA ASN A 87 -3.57 -16.85 5.62
C ASN A 87 -3.09 -18.27 5.28
N LYS A 88 -3.22 -18.73 4.02
CA LYS A 88 -2.81 -20.08 3.61
C LYS A 88 -1.63 -20.07 2.64
N SER A 89 -1.68 -19.19 1.65
CA SER A 89 -0.64 -19.12 0.61
C SER A 89 0.60 -18.35 1.08
N GLY A 90 0.45 -17.50 2.10
CA GLY A 90 1.48 -16.55 2.51
C GLY A 90 1.77 -15.46 1.46
N ARG A 91 0.99 -15.40 0.37
CA ARG A 91 1.10 -14.38 -0.66
C ARG A 91 0.95 -12.99 -0.04
N GLU A 92 1.67 -12.03 -0.60
CA GLU A 92 1.64 -10.65 -0.13
C GLU A 92 1.20 -9.71 -1.26
N TYR A 93 0.42 -8.71 -0.89
CA TYR A 93 0.03 -7.60 -1.74
C TYR A 93 0.21 -6.33 -0.94
N ALA A 94 0.90 -5.35 -1.51
CA ALA A 94 1.33 -4.20 -0.74
C ALA A 94 1.02 -2.88 -1.44
N LEU A 95 0.50 -1.95 -0.65
CA LEU A 95 0.04 -0.64 -1.11
C LEU A 95 0.76 0.45 -0.34
N TYR A 96 1.23 1.45 -1.08
CA TYR A 96 1.63 2.72 -0.54
C TYR A 96 0.47 3.72 -0.69
N PHE A 97 0.27 4.53 0.34
CA PHE A 97 -0.70 5.62 0.35
C PHE A 97 0.06 6.92 0.39
N GLU A 98 -0.07 7.71 -0.67
CA GLU A 98 0.43 9.07 -0.69
C GLU A 98 -0.67 10.00 -0.19
N PHE A 99 -0.31 10.85 0.78
CA PHE A 99 -1.24 11.79 1.37
C PHE A 99 -0.54 13.12 1.62
N ASP A 100 -1.26 14.20 1.34
CA ASP A 100 -0.88 15.55 1.77
C ASP A 100 -1.94 16.05 2.75
N ASP A 101 -1.45 16.42 3.94
CA ASP A 101 -2.24 16.73 5.13
C ASP A 101 -3.35 15.71 5.44
N ASN A 102 -4.50 15.85 4.77
CA ASN A 102 -5.73 15.11 5.05
C ASN A 102 -6.39 14.52 3.80
N GLU A 103 -5.69 14.51 2.69
CA GLU A 103 -6.21 14.04 1.43
C GLU A 103 -5.31 12.94 0.89
N ILE A 104 -5.93 11.83 0.49
CA ILE A 104 -5.23 10.82 -0.30
C ILE A 104 -4.94 11.44 -1.67
N LEU A 105 -3.67 11.61 -1.98
CA LEU A 105 -3.21 12.07 -3.29
C LEU A 105 -3.16 10.91 -4.28
N ASP A 106 -2.62 9.78 -3.84
CA ASP A 106 -2.47 8.59 -4.67
C ASP A 106 -2.43 7.32 -3.79
N ILE A 107 -2.76 6.18 -4.39
CA ILE A 107 -2.60 4.85 -3.83
C ILE A 107 -2.03 3.99 -4.93
N TYR A 108 -0.92 3.30 -4.65
CA TYR A 108 -0.30 2.47 -5.67
C TYR A 108 0.39 1.24 -5.09
N LYS A 109 0.48 0.22 -5.96
CA LYS A 109 1.16 -1.03 -5.65
C LYS A 109 2.65 -0.80 -5.47
N CYS A 110 3.19 -1.32 -4.37
CA CYS A 110 4.62 -1.42 -4.17
C CYS A 110 5.07 -2.86 -4.36
N ASN A 111 6.07 -3.07 -5.23
CA ASN A 111 6.59 -4.40 -5.55
C ASN A 111 7.94 -4.71 -4.89
N TRP A 112 8.57 -3.72 -4.24
CA TRP A 112 9.87 -3.89 -3.59
C TRP A 112 9.81 -3.34 -2.16
N TYR A 113 9.76 -4.25 -1.20
CA TYR A 113 9.58 -3.98 0.23
C TYR A 113 10.12 -5.16 1.04
N GLY A 114 10.40 -4.97 2.34
CA GLY A 114 10.94 -6.02 3.21
C GLY A 114 11.89 -5.50 4.28
N ASN A 115 12.54 -6.40 5.01
CA ASN A 115 13.78 -6.05 5.70
C ASN A 115 14.93 -6.18 4.71
N ILE A 116 15.71 -5.12 4.48
CA ILE A 116 16.99 -5.26 3.79
C ILE A 116 17.90 -6.06 4.73
N SER A 117 18.24 -7.29 4.35
CA SER A 117 19.43 -7.91 4.94
C SER A 117 20.62 -7.10 4.44
N PHE A 118 21.55 -6.72 5.32
CA PHE A 118 22.73 -5.93 4.96
C PHE A 118 23.57 -6.58 3.82
N ASP A 119 23.33 -7.87 3.55
CA ASP A 119 23.97 -8.65 2.50
C ASP A 119 23.46 -8.37 1.08
N GLU A 120 22.30 -7.71 0.92
CA GLU A 120 21.69 -7.40 -0.39
C GLU A 120 22.03 -6.00 -0.93
N ILE A 121 22.84 -5.21 -0.21
CA ILE A 121 23.31 -3.91 -0.70
C ILE A 121 24.56 -4.12 -1.55
N SER A 122 24.39 -4.38 -2.85
CA SER A 122 25.47 -4.16 -3.81
C SER A 122 25.59 -2.66 -4.11
N PHE A 123 26.59 -2.01 -3.54
CA PHE A 123 26.95 -0.64 -3.89
C PHE A 123 27.56 -0.62 -5.28
N GLU A 124 26.81 -0.16 -6.28
CA GLU A 124 27.44 0.44 -7.47
C GLU A 124 27.88 1.86 -7.08
N GLU A 125 29.20 2.07 -7.14
CA GLU A 125 29.91 3.23 -6.63
C GLU A 125 29.38 4.57 -7.18
N LYS A 126 29.02 5.49 -6.28
CA LYS A 126 29.60 6.83 -6.10
C LYS A 126 28.67 7.72 -5.27
N ASP A 127 28.93 7.79 -3.96
CA ASP A 127 29.34 9.05 -3.33
C ASP A 127 29.56 8.85 -1.82
N ASN A 128 30.66 9.42 -1.34
CA ASN A 128 31.20 9.25 -0.01
C ASN A 128 30.24 9.78 1.07
N LEU A 129 29.77 8.92 1.97
CA LEU A 129 29.37 9.34 3.31
C LEU A 129 30.25 8.65 4.36
N ARG A 130 31.19 9.42 4.92
CA ARG A 130 31.94 9.04 6.12
C ARG A 130 31.05 9.18 7.33
N VAL A 131 30.98 8.13 8.14
CA VAL A 131 30.50 8.20 9.53
C VAL A 131 31.65 7.77 10.44
N THR A 132 32.04 8.64 11.35
CA THR A 132 32.96 8.33 12.47
C THR A 132 32.14 8.15 13.75
N PHE A 133 32.63 7.23 14.58
CA PHE A 133 31.99 6.63 15.77
C PHE A 133 31.47 7.63 16.81
#